data_AF-A0A2M7BHW5-F1
#
_entry.id   AF-A0A2M7BHW5-F1
#
_cell.length_a   1.000
_cell.length_b   1.000
_cell.length_c   1.000
_cell.angle_alpha   90.00
_cell.angle_beta   90.00
_cell.angle_gamma   90.00
#
_symmetry.space_group_name_H-M   'P 1'
#
loop_
_entity.id
_entity.type
_entity.pdbx_description
1 polymer ?
#
loop_
_entity_poly.entity_id
_entity_poly.type
_entity_poly.pdbx_seq_one_letter_code
_entity_poly.pdbx_strand_id
1 'polypeptide(L)' 'MIETKKEMDMNTAMVQEKARAAEQYCRAATEFTSRNDGKPWTYVLIPHNAVFYSMGFESLMERYAYHG' A
#
# COMPACT_ATOMS: atom_id res chain seq x y z
N MET A 1 4.03 -4.07 0.27
CA MET A 1 2.94 -4.64 -0.55
C MET A 1 2.29 -3.51 -1.33
N ILE A 2 2.02 -3.69 -2.62
CA ILE A 2 1.49 -2.62 -3.48
C ILE A 2 0.24 -3.13 -4.17
N GLU A 3 -0.83 -2.35 -4.14
CA GLU A 3 -2.08 -2.62 -4.86
C GLU A 3 -2.43 -1.42 -5.76
N THR A 4 -2.81 -1.68 -7.00
CA THR A 4 -3.34 -0.68 -7.91
C THR A 4 -4.85 -0.80 -8.02
N LYS A 5 -5.59 0.32 -7.93
CA LYS A 5 -7.06 0.30 -8.00
C LYS A 5 -7.64 1.34 -8.93
N LYS A 6 -8.85 1.08 -9.44
CA LYS A 6 -9.61 2.06 -10.23
C LYS A 6 -9.81 3.32 -9.39
N GLU A 7 -9.47 4.48 -9.94
CA GLU A 7 -9.41 5.75 -9.20
C GLU A 7 -10.77 6.10 -8.59
N MET A 8 -11.84 5.99 -9.36
CA MET A 8 -13.20 6.24 -8.86
C MET A 8 -13.65 5.29 -7.74
N ASP A 9 -13.00 4.12 -7.61
CA ASP A 9 -13.37 3.14 -6.58
C ASP A 9 -12.55 3.32 -5.30
N MET A 10 -11.53 4.20 -5.28
CA MET A 10 -10.57 4.34 -4.18
C MET A 10 -11.23 4.57 -2.83
N ASN A 11 -12.32 5.34 -2.81
CA ASN A 11 -13.03 5.72 -1.58
C ASN A 11 -14.24 4.83 -1.28
N THR A 12 -14.47 3.77 -2.07
CA THR A 12 -15.58 2.85 -1.81
C THR A 12 -15.30 2.04 -0.55
N ALA A 13 -16.35 1.74 0.22
CA ALA A 13 -16.23 0.96 1.45
C ALA A 13 -15.52 -0.38 1.20
N MET A 14 -15.85 -1.06 0.11
CA MET A 14 -15.20 -2.32 -0.27
C MET A 14 -13.68 -2.18 -0.45
N VAL A 15 -13.21 -1.11 -1.09
CA VAL A 15 -11.77 -0.88 -1.30
C VAL A 15 -11.10 -0.51 0.02
N GLN A 16 -11.72 0.34 0.82
CA GLN A 16 -11.17 0.75 2.12
C GLN A 16 -11.09 -0.42 3.13
N GLU A 17 -12.11 -1.28 3.20
CA GLU A 17 -12.04 -2.46 4.09
C GLU A 17 -10.94 -3.43 3.67
N LYS A 18 -10.71 -3.61 2.36
CA LYS A 18 -9.59 -4.42 1.86
C LYS A 18 -8.24 -3.77 2.17
N ALA A 19 -8.14 -2.45 2.01
CA ALA A 19 -6.94 -1.69 2.31
C ALA A 19 -6.54 -1.81 3.79
N ARG A 20 -7.50 -1.69 4.71
CA ARG A 20 -7.28 -1.93 6.15
C ARG A 20 -6.80 -3.34 6.45
N ALA A 21 -7.37 -4.36 5.80
CA ALA A 21 -6.92 -5.74 5.96
C ALA A 21 -5.47 -5.93 5.46
N ALA A 22 -5.11 -5.29 4.34
CA ALA A 22 -3.76 -5.33 3.79
C ALA A 22 -2.74 -4.57 4.67
N GLU A 23 -3.14 -3.44 5.26
CA GLU A 23 -2.34 -2.71 6.25
C GLU A 23 -2.10 -3.57 7.49
N GLN A 24 -3.14 -4.22 8.03
CA GLN A 24 -3.02 -5.13 9.16
C GLN A 24 -2.08 -6.30 8.86
N TYR A 25 -2.13 -6.84 7.63
CA TYR A 25 -1.19 -7.87 7.19
C TYR A 25 0.25 -7.35 7.17
N CYS A 26 0.50 -6.16 6.61
CA CYS A 26 1.84 -5.56 6.58
C CYS A 26 2.36 -5.25 7.99
N ARG A 27 1.49 -4.88 8.93
CA ARG A 27 1.84 -4.72 10.34
C ARG A 27 2.31 -6.04 10.96
N ALA A 28 1.55 -7.13 10.77
CA ALA A 28 1.94 -8.45 11.27
C ALA A 28 3.23 -8.96 10.61
N ALA A 29 3.39 -8.75 9.29
CA ALA A 29 4.62 -9.08 8.57
C ALA A 29 5.81 -8.29 9.11
N THR A 30 5.64 -6.99 9.40
CA THR A 30 6.66 -6.14 10.01
C THR A 30 7.05 -6.64 11.39
N GLU A 31 6.09 -7.00 12.23
CA GLU A 31 6.37 -7.56 13.57
C GLU A 31 7.23 -8.82 13.46
N PHE A 32 6.89 -9.72 12.52
CA PHE A 32 7.67 -10.92 12.26
C PHE A 32 9.07 -10.57 11.74
N THR A 33 9.19 -9.79 10.67
CA THR A 33 10.49 -9.50 10.03
C THR A 33 11.43 -8.70 10.92
N SER A 34 10.89 -7.78 11.73
CA SER A 34 11.70 -6.97 12.66
C SER A 34 12.37 -7.83 13.74
N ARG A 35 11.81 -9.01 14.06
CA ARG A 35 12.43 -9.99 14.97
C ARG A 35 13.42 -10.93 14.29
N ASN A 36 13.51 -10.89 12.95
CA ASN A 36 14.27 -11.83 12.13
C ASN A 36 15.20 -11.10 11.14
N ASP A 37 15.73 -9.93 11.52
CA ASP A 37 16.64 -9.09 10.72
C ASP A 37 16.14 -8.70 9.31
N GLY A 38 14.82 -8.78 9.12
CA GLY A 38 14.15 -8.40 7.88
C GLY A 38 13.70 -6.94 7.88
N LYS A 39 13.47 -6.39 6.68
CA LYS A 39 12.96 -5.02 6.52
C LYS A 39 11.47 -4.93 6.88
N PRO A 40 11.01 -3.78 7.41
CA PRO A 40 9.59 -3.55 7.66
C PRO A 40 8.78 -3.53 6.35
N TRP A 41 7.50 -3.88 6.46
CA TRP A 41 6.56 -3.91 5.36
C TRP A 41 5.63 -2.69 5.42
N THR A 42 5.48 -2.03 4.28
CA THR A 42 4.50 -0.94 4.09
C THR A 42 3.48 -1.35 3.05
N TYR A 43 2.21 -1.01 3.29
CA TYR A 43 1.15 -1.14 2.30
C TYR A 43 0.96 0.17 1.53
N VAL A 44 0.83 0.09 0.21
CA VAL A 44 0.68 1.23 -0.69
C VAL A 44 -0.50 0.96 -1.63
N LEU A 45 -1.46 1.87 -1.66
CA LEU A 45 -2.65 1.78 -2.50
C LEU A 45 -2.62 2.89 -3.55
N ILE A 46 -2.35 2.52 -4.80
CA ILE A 46 -2.11 3.47 -5.88
C ILE A 46 -3.32 3.52 -6.81
N PRO A 47 -3.90 4.69 -7.12
CA PRO A 47 -4.90 4.78 -8.16
C PRO A 47 -4.24 4.51 -9.53
N HIS A 48 -4.87 3.68 -10.37
CA HIS A 48 -4.31 3.23 -11.65
C HIS A 48 -3.89 4.39 -12.60
N ASN A 49 -4.52 5.56 -12.48
CA ASN A 49 -4.20 6.74 -13.27
C ASN A 49 -3.00 7.55 -12.75
N ALA A 50 -2.37 7.13 -11.64
CA ALA A 50 -1.13 7.73 -11.14
C ALA A 50 0.12 6.98 -11.58
N VAL A 51 -0.03 5.80 -12.18
CA VAL A 51 1.10 4.98 -12.64
C VAL A 51 1.46 5.38 -14.07
N PHE A 52 2.49 6.22 -14.20
CA PHE A 52 3.04 6.64 -15.50
C PHE A 52 4.48 6.13 -15.66
N TYR A 53 4.92 5.95 -16.91
CA TYR A 53 6.30 5.57 -17.24
C TYR A 53 7.36 6.53 -16.67
N SER A 54 7.00 7.82 -16.50
CA SER A 54 7.89 8.85 -15.96
C SER A 54 7.93 8.89 -14.43
N MET A 55 7.12 8.08 -13.73
CA MET A 55 7.06 8.08 -12.27
C MET A 55 8.10 7.13 -11.67
N GLY A 56 8.88 7.63 -10.73
CA GLY A 56 9.81 6.82 -9.95
C GLY A 56 9.09 5.97 -8.91
N PHE A 57 9.65 4.79 -8.62
CA PHE A 57 9.12 3.87 -7.61
C PHE A 57 8.99 4.52 -6.22
N GLU A 58 10.07 5.14 -5.73
CA GLU A 58 10.09 5.77 -4.40
C GLU A 58 9.03 6.89 -4.29
N SER A 59 8.89 7.70 -5.34
CA SER A 59 7.86 8.75 -5.39
C SER A 59 6.43 8.19 -5.27
N LEU A 60 6.15 7.06 -5.94
CA LEU A 60 4.86 6.38 -5.82
C LEU A 60 4.65 5.80 -4.41
N MET A 61 5.69 5.21 -3.83
CA MET A 61 5.63 4.63 -2.49
C MET A 61 5.37 5.69 -1.42
N GLU A 62 6.04 6.84 -1.48
CA GLU A 62 5.84 7.95 -0.55
C GLU A 62 4.47 8.59 -0.70
N ARG A 63 4.04 8.85 -1.94
CA ARG A 63 2.80 9.58 -2.22
C ARG A 63 1.54 8.78 -1.88
N TYR A 64 1.60 7.46 -1.97
CA TYR A 64 0.45 6.57 -1.86
C TYR A 64 0.57 5.55 -0.71
N ALA A 65 1.52 5.76 0.21
CA ALA A 65 1.58 5.01 1.44
C ALA A 65 0.23 5.10 2.16
N TYR A 66 -0.36 3.94 2.44
CA TYR A 66 -1.66 3.86 3.09
C TYR A 66 -1.49 4.09 4.59
N HIS A 67 -2.30 5.00 5.13
CA HIS A 67 -2.39 5.30 6.56
C HIS A 67 -3.88 5.36 6.86
N GLY A 68 -4.43 4.29 7.44
CA GLY A 68 -5.87 4.12 7.66
C GLY A 68 -6.54 5.19 8.52
#